data_AF-A9WS62-F1
#
_entry.id   AF-A9WS62-F1
#
_cell.length_a   1.000
_cell.length_b   1.000
_cell.length_c   1.000
_cell.angle_alpha   90.00
_cell.angle_beta   90.00
_cell.angle_gamma   90.00
#
_symmetry.space_group_name_H-M   'P 1'
#
loop_
_entity.id
_entity.type
_entity.pdbx_description
1 polymer ?
#
loop_
_entity_poly.entity_id
_entity_poly.type
_entity_poly.pdbx_seq_one_letter_code
_entity_poly.pdbx_strand_id
1 'polypeptide(L)'
;MASRARLWAVQVTLLAAVSAVTIFVSACTPVSPPAQSSQGESVMTGKNSSFNKSGVEEINRSRAAFLDLSSGSLNRSDVGVQAGDTFWDVNVPVDKSIHLTIKGSQGELVADSSTIRLLADDADGQIRTISYFLAFDDVAELAQTLREDAAKTGLDSADVESFLAAAEKAPEREHTVSLNGGNALGFQLSIDVTVDTSKSG
;
A
#
# COMPACT_ATOMS: atom_id res chain seq x y z
N MET A 1 62.18 -11.93 -21.17
CA MET A 1 62.40 -13.12 -20.32
C MET A 1 61.03 -13.55 -19.79
N ALA A 2 60.30 -14.38 -20.55
CA ALA A 2 60.12 -15.83 -20.32
C ALA A 2 59.28 -16.10 -19.05
N SER A 3 57.97 -16.38 -19.10
CA SER A 3 57.22 -17.53 -19.67
C SER A 3 56.62 -18.38 -18.55
N ARG A 4 55.43 -18.94 -18.84
CA ARG A 4 54.73 -20.15 -18.27
C ARG A 4 53.47 -19.79 -17.47
N ALA A 5 52.26 -19.81 -18.01
CA ALA A 5 51.52 -20.89 -18.70
C ALA A 5 51.39 -22.16 -17.85
N ARG A 6 50.20 -22.37 -17.26
CA ARG A 6 49.67 -23.68 -16.88
C ARG A 6 48.17 -23.74 -17.19
N LEU A 7 47.88 -24.32 -18.35
CA LEU A 7 46.67 -25.08 -18.64
C LEU A 7 46.50 -26.21 -17.61
N TRP A 8 45.28 -26.75 -17.51
CA TRP A 8 44.87 -28.14 -17.21
C TRP A 8 43.46 -28.08 -16.59
N ALA A 9 42.48 -28.95 -16.86
CA ALA A 9 42.35 -30.03 -17.81
C ALA A 9 40.84 -30.31 -17.97
N VAL A 10 40.45 -30.64 -19.20
CA VAL A 10 39.15 -31.19 -19.58
C VAL A 10 39.03 -32.61 -19.02
N GLN A 11 37.90 -32.96 -18.40
CA GLN A 11 37.48 -34.35 -18.20
C GLN A 11 36.06 -34.49 -18.74
N VAL A 12 35.99 -34.99 -19.97
CA VAL A 12 34.80 -35.60 -20.57
C VAL A 12 34.75 -37.03 -20.06
N THR A 13 33.68 -37.41 -19.40
CA THR A 13 33.39 -38.82 -19.13
C THR A 13 31.99 -39.14 -19.64
N LEU A 14 31.99 -39.74 -20.83
CA LEU A 14 30.86 -40.36 -21.49
C LEU A 14 30.74 -41.79 -20.95
N LEU A 15 29.64 -42.15 -20.29
CA LEU A 15 29.27 -43.55 -20.09
C LEU A 15 27.81 -43.75 -20.45
N ALA A 16 27.58 -44.47 -21.54
CA ALA A 16 26.29 -44.98 -21.95
C ALA A 16 25.99 -46.27 -21.18
N ALA A 17 24.78 -46.38 -20.64
CA ALA A 17 24.22 -47.65 -20.21
C ALA A 17 22.75 -47.72 -20.65
N VAL A 18 22.53 -48.57 -21.65
CA VAL A 18 21.23 -49.05 -22.11
C VAL A 18 20.65 -49.97 -21.03
N SER A 19 19.43 -49.74 -20.57
CA SER A 19 18.64 -50.77 -19.87
C SER A 19 17.14 -50.49 -19.91
N ALA A 20 16.45 -51.40 -20.59
CA ALA A 20 15.12 -51.96 -20.37
C ALA A 20 13.97 -51.07 -19.85
N VAL A 21 12.99 -50.94 -20.73
CA VAL A 21 11.60 -50.57 -20.46
C VAL A 21 10.95 -51.54 -19.45
N THR A 22 10.40 -50.98 -18.36
CA THR A 22 9.25 -51.56 -17.66
C THR A 22 8.29 -50.43 -17.32
N ILE A 23 7.13 -50.41 -18.00
CA ILE A 23 6.07 -49.43 -17.79
C ILE A 23 5.29 -49.84 -16.54
N PHE A 24 5.51 -49.15 -15.42
CA PHE A 24 4.54 -49.08 -14.33
C PHE A 24 3.85 -47.71 -14.42
N VAL A 25 2.58 -47.71 -14.79
CA VAL A 25 1.71 -46.53 -14.71
C VAL A 25 1.30 -46.37 -13.24
N SER A 26 2.16 -45.70 -12.47
CA SER A 26 1.74 -45.12 -11.19
C SER A 26 1.06 -43.79 -11.48
N ALA A 27 -0.21 -43.67 -11.11
CA ALA A 27 -0.93 -42.41 -11.11
C ALA A 27 -0.29 -41.46 -10.07
N CYS A 28 0.64 -40.61 -10.51
CA CYS A 28 1.01 -39.42 -9.77
C CYS A 28 -0.16 -38.44 -9.90
N THR A 29 -1.00 -38.38 -8.86
CA THR A 29 -1.80 -37.19 -8.62
C THR A 29 -0.83 -36.02 -8.45
N PRO A 30 -1.01 -34.89 -9.15
CA PRO A 30 -0.29 -33.68 -8.79
C PRO A 30 -0.70 -33.32 -7.36
N VAL A 31 0.25 -33.49 -6.42
CA VAL A 31 0.17 -32.78 -5.14
C VAL A 31 0.34 -31.32 -5.51
N SER A 32 -0.80 -30.65 -5.67
CA SER A 32 -0.85 -29.19 -5.73
C SER A 32 -0.06 -28.67 -4.52
N PRO A 33 0.86 -27.70 -4.70
CA PRO A 33 1.35 -26.94 -3.56
C PRO A 33 0.12 -26.39 -2.81
N PRO A 34 0.12 -26.33 -1.47
CA PRO A 34 -0.92 -25.62 -0.77
C PRO A 34 -1.00 -24.23 -1.41
N ALA A 35 -2.18 -23.88 -1.90
CA ALA A 35 -2.44 -22.54 -2.38
C ALA A 35 -1.87 -21.61 -1.31
N GLN A 36 -0.83 -20.84 -1.66
CA GLN A 36 -0.56 -19.62 -0.92
C GLN A 36 -1.91 -18.92 -0.91
N SER A 37 -2.45 -18.78 0.29
CA SER A 37 -3.57 -17.89 0.54
C SER A 37 -3.13 -16.54 0.02
N SER A 38 -3.45 -16.24 -1.23
CA SER A 38 -3.82 -14.92 -1.66
C SER A 38 -4.89 -14.53 -0.66
N GLN A 39 -4.46 -13.87 0.42
CA GLN A 39 -5.35 -13.12 1.28
C GLN A 39 -6.20 -12.34 0.31
N GLY A 40 -7.50 -12.69 0.31
CA GLY A 40 -8.44 -12.17 -0.65
C GLY A 40 -8.23 -10.66 -0.70
N GLU A 41 -7.92 -10.18 -1.89
CA GLU A 41 -8.15 -8.81 -2.30
C GLU A 41 -9.63 -8.58 -1.97
N SER A 42 -9.88 -8.09 -0.76
CA SER A 42 -11.21 -7.75 -0.31
C SER A 42 -11.52 -6.45 -1.02
N VAL A 43 -11.80 -6.57 -2.32
CA VAL A 43 -12.40 -5.50 -3.09
C VAL A 43 -13.72 -5.25 -2.39
N MET A 44 -13.74 -4.27 -1.48
CA MET A 44 -14.95 -3.76 -0.85
C MET A 44 -15.77 -3.09 -1.97
N THR A 45 -16.36 -3.87 -2.86
CA THR A 45 -17.23 -3.35 -3.92
C THR A 45 -18.53 -2.93 -3.25
N GLY A 46 -18.82 -1.62 -3.20
CA GLY A 46 -19.99 -1.15 -2.47
C GLY A 46 -20.29 0.33 -2.63
N LYS A 47 -21.19 0.81 -1.78
CA LYS A 47 -21.47 2.24 -1.62
C LYS A 47 -20.31 2.89 -0.88
N ASN A 48 -19.95 4.11 -1.26
CA ASN A 48 -18.97 4.93 -0.54
C ASN A 48 -19.29 5.00 0.97
N SER A 49 -18.23 4.90 1.77
CA SER A 49 -18.29 5.16 3.20
C SER A 49 -18.72 6.60 3.46
N SER A 50 -19.50 6.80 4.52
CA SER A 50 -20.09 8.10 4.85
C SER A 50 -19.20 8.86 5.84
N PHE A 51 -18.99 10.15 5.59
CA PHE A 51 -18.16 11.06 6.40
C PHE A 51 -19.03 12.08 7.16
N ASN A 52 -20.27 11.68 7.46
CA ASN A 52 -21.09 12.30 8.49
C ASN A 52 -20.91 11.56 9.83
N LYS A 53 -21.50 12.08 10.90
CA LYS A 53 -21.34 11.53 12.25
C LYS A 53 -21.61 10.01 12.33
N SER A 54 -22.75 9.54 11.85
CA SER A 54 -23.11 8.11 11.91
C SER A 54 -22.22 7.24 11.00
N GLY A 55 -21.77 7.78 9.88
CA GLY A 55 -20.82 7.12 8.99
C GLY A 55 -19.46 6.92 9.63
N VAL A 56 -18.92 7.95 10.31
CA VAL A 56 -17.66 7.84 11.05
C VAL A 56 -17.79 6.84 12.21
N GLU A 57 -18.92 6.82 12.93
CA GLU A 57 -19.20 5.79 13.94
C GLU A 57 -19.17 4.38 13.34
N GLU A 58 -19.72 4.20 12.14
CA GLU A 58 -19.69 2.91 11.42
C GLU A 58 -18.27 2.53 11.00
N ILE A 59 -17.50 3.43 10.40
CA ILE A 59 -16.11 3.17 10.00
C ILE A 59 -15.26 2.80 11.22
N ASN A 60 -15.44 3.52 12.33
CA ASN A 60 -14.72 3.24 13.57
C ASN A 60 -15.06 1.85 14.15
N ARG A 61 -16.30 1.39 13.95
CA ARG A 61 -16.78 0.07 14.40
C ARG A 61 -16.33 -1.06 13.46
N SER A 62 -16.47 -0.88 12.15
CA SER A 62 -16.15 -1.88 11.13
C SER A 62 -14.65 -1.97 10.85
N ARG A 63 -13.90 -0.90 11.14
CA ARG A 63 -12.48 -0.73 10.80
C ARG A 63 -12.22 -0.76 9.30
N ALA A 64 -13.20 -0.34 8.49
CA ALA A 64 -13.07 -0.32 7.04
C ALA A 64 -13.73 0.92 6.42
N ALA A 65 -13.08 1.48 5.41
CA ALA A 65 -13.58 2.57 4.60
C ALA A 65 -13.38 2.27 3.10
N PHE A 66 -14.39 2.58 2.29
CA PHE A 66 -14.35 2.43 0.84
C PHE A 66 -14.74 3.74 0.16
N LEU A 67 -13.96 4.16 -0.83
CA LEU A 67 -14.19 5.35 -1.65
C LEU A 67 -14.03 4.99 -3.13
N ASP A 68 -15.10 5.13 -3.91
CA ASP A 68 -15.13 4.95 -5.36
C ASP A 68 -15.17 6.31 -6.06
N LEU A 69 -14.07 6.60 -6.74
CA LEU A 69 -13.83 7.76 -7.60
C LEU A 69 -13.61 7.33 -9.05
N SER A 70 -14.01 6.11 -9.43
CA SER A 70 -13.80 5.59 -10.79
C SER A 70 -14.52 6.39 -11.87
N SER A 71 -15.57 7.15 -11.51
CA SER A 71 -16.26 8.11 -12.37
C SER A 71 -15.50 9.43 -12.59
N GLY A 72 -14.39 9.65 -11.87
CA GLY A 72 -13.54 10.85 -11.97
C GLY A 72 -13.92 11.98 -11.02
N SER A 73 -15.02 11.87 -10.26
CA SER A 73 -15.41 12.85 -9.26
C SER A 73 -16.13 12.21 -8.09
N LEU A 74 -15.86 12.73 -6.89
CA LEU A 74 -16.57 12.39 -5.67
C LEU A 74 -17.07 13.68 -5.04
N ASN A 75 -18.35 13.78 -4.70
CA ASN A 75 -18.94 14.95 -4.06
C ASN A 75 -19.28 14.65 -2.60
N ARG A 76 -19.49 15.70 -1.79
CA ARG A 76 -19.96 15.58 -0.40
C ARG A 76 -21.16 14.64 -0.25
N SER A 77 -22.14 14.74 -1.15
CA SER A 77 -23.34 13.91 -1.11
C SER A 77 -23.04 12.42 -1.31
N ASP A 78 -22.01 12.10 -2.08
CA ASP A 78 -21.61 10.71 -2.38
C ASP A 78 -21.03 10.04 -1.13
N VAL A 79 -20.44 10.83 -0.22
CA VAL A 79 -19.96 10.42 1.10
C VAL A 79 -20.93 10.80 2.23
N GLY A 80 -22.21 10.97 1.91
CA GLY A 80 -23.27 11.12 2.91
C GLY A 80 -23.27 12.46 3.66
N VAL A 81 -22.56 13.48 3.18
CA VAL A 81 -22.52 14.83 3.76
C VAL A 81 -23.36 15.77 2.90
N GLN A 82 -24.36 16.43 3.48
CA GLN A 82 -25.18 17.40 2.75
C GLN A 82 -24.50 18.78 2.71
N ALA A 83 -25.03 19.68 1.88
CA ALA A 83 -24.60 21.07 1.86
C ALA A 83 -24.87 21.74 3.22
N GLY A 84 -23.85 22.39 3.79
CA GLY A 84 -23.93 23.04 5.10
C GLY A 84 -23.69 22.11 6.30
N ASP A 85 -23.69 20.78 6.11
CA ASP A 85 -23.35 19.84 7.18
C ASP A 85 -21.85 19.79 7.43
N THR A 86 -21.46 19.46 8.67
CA THR A 86 -20.07 19.22 9.05
C THR A 86 -19.49 18.00 8.33
N PHE A 87 -18.30 18.16 7.78
CA PHE A 87 -17.49 17.06 7.28
C PHE A 87 -16.68 16.47 8.43
N TRP A 88 -16.82 15.18 8.72
CA TRP A 88 -16.15 14.55 9.85
C TRP A 88 -14.92 13.77 9.39
N ASP A 89 -13.77 14.07 9.98
CA ASP A 89 -12.59 13.24 9.85
C ASP A 89 -12.82 11.90 10.56
N VAL A 90 -12.34 10.81 9.97
CA VAL A 90 -12.24 9.54 10.67
C VAL A 90 -10.94 9.55 11.44
N ASN A 91 -11.00 9.26 12.73
CA ASN A 91 -9.83 9.15 13.59
C ASN A 91 -10.00 7.94 14.50
N VAL A 92 -9.00 7.07 14.51
CA VAL A 92 -8.90 5.96 15.45
C VAL A 92 -7.61 6.10 16.28
N PRO A 93 -7.55 5.49 17.47
CA PRO A 93 -6.31 5.45 18.25
C PRO A 93 -5.13 4.94 17.40
N VAL A 94 -3.92 5.43 17.68
CA VAL A 94 -2.71 5.14 16.87
C VAL A 94 -2.30 3.66 16.85
N ASP A 95 -2.71 2.88 17.86
CA ASP A 95 -2.49 1.42 17.96
C ASP A 95 -3.45 0.60 17.08
N LYS A 96 -4.15 1.27 16.18
CA LYS A 96 -5.41 0.81 15.61
C LYS A 96 -5.52 1.36 14.19
N SER A 97 -5.81 0.50 13.22
CA SER A 97 -5.94 0.92 11.81
C SER A 97 -7.38 0.79 11.30
N ILE A 98 -7.66 1.54 10.23
CA ILE A 98 -8.81 1.43 9.34
C ILE A 98 -8.26 0.92 8.01
N HIS A 99 -8.83 -0.16 7.51
CA HIS A 99 -8.55 -0.64 6.17
C HIS A 99 -9.24 0.26 5.16
N LEU A 100 -8.47 1.06 4.42
CA LEU A 100 -8.95 2.02 3.44
C LEU A 100 -8.71 1.47 2.03
N THR A 101 -9.80 1.39 1.26
CA THR A 101 -9.76 1.12 -0.17
C THR A 101 -10.24 2.34 -0.93
N ILE A 102 -9.41 2.88 -1.83
CA ILE A 102 -9.75 3.99 -2.72
C ILE A 102 -9.64 3.52 -4.17
N LYS A 103 -10.77 3.43 -4.85
CA LYS A 103 -10.84 3.08 -6.25
C LYS A 103 -10.85 4.35 -7.10
N GLY A 104 -9.76 4.61 -7.81
CA GLY A 104 -9.65 5.71 -8.76
C GLY A 104 -10.03 5.31 -10.18
N SER A 105 -9.96 6.27 -11.11
CA SER A 105 -10.20 6.02 -12.54
C SER A 105 -9.04 5.31 -13.24
N GLN A 106 -7.84 5.33 -12.64
CA GLN A 106 -6.60 4.76 -13.20
C GLN A 106 -6.04 3.60 -12.36
N GLY A 107 -6.72 3.20 -11.29
CA GLY A 107 -6.25 2.13 -10.42
C GLY A 107 -6.93 2.14 -9.06
N GLU A 108 -6.41 1.33 -8.14
CA GLU A 108 -6.90 1.21 -6.78
C GLU A 108 -5.74 1.39 -5.79
N LEU A 109 -6.02 2.01 -4.65
CA LEU A 109 -5.15 2.06 -3.49
C LEU A 109 -5.79 1.29 -2.35
N VAL A 110 -5.01 0.44 -1.71
CA VAL A 110 -5.36 -0.19 -0.45
C VAL A 110 -4.29 0.19 0.56
N ALA A 111 -4.71 0.77 1.68
CA ALA A 111 -3.82 1.24 2.74
C ALA A 111 -4.46 1.04 4.11
N ASP A 112 -3.65 0.85 5.14
CA ASP A 112 -4.09 0.89 6.54
C ASP A 112 -3.79 2.27 7.11
N SER A 113 -4.79 2.90 7.72
CA SER A 113 -4.66 4.28 8.20
C SER A 113 -5.29 4.49 9.57
N SER A 114 -4.70 5.34 10.40
CA SER A 114 -5.30 5.78 11.67
C SER A 114 -6.25 6.97 11.50
N THR A 115 -6.06 7.76 10.45
CA THR A 115 -6.87 8.95 10.16
C THR A 115 -7.22 9.01 8.67
N ILE A 116 -8.47 9.34 8.36
CA ILE A 116 -8.90 9.60 6.98
C ILE A 116 -9.57 10.96 6.96
N ARG A 117 -9.06 11.85 6.12
CA ARG A 117 -9.59 13.19 5.91
C ARG A 117 -9.89 13.39 4.43
N LEU A 118 -11.08 13.92 4.13
CA LEU A 118 -11.42 14.34 2.77
C LEU A 118 -11.56 15.85 2.75
N LEU A 119 -10.89 16.48 1.79
CA LEU A 119 -10.95 17.92 1.60
C LEU A 119 -11.85 18.20 0.39
N ALA A 120 -12.97 18.88 0.66
CA ALA A 120 -13.89 19.34 -0.36
C ALA A 120 -13.57 20.78 -0.78
N ASP A 121 -13.81 21.10 -2.04
CA ASP A 121 -13.84 22.46 -2.53
C ASP A 121 -15.07 23.19 -1.98
N ASP A 122 -14.91 24.42 -1.50
CA ASP A 122 -15.98 25.20 -0.89
C ASP A 122 -17.04 25.65 -1.90
N ALA A 123 -16.69 25.77 -3.19
CA ALA A 123 -17.59 26.31 -4.22
C ALA A 123 -18.58 25.27 -4.75
N ASP A 124 -18.11 24.05 -5.03
CA ASP A 124 -18.91 22.99 -5.65
C ASP A 124 -19.12 21.75 -4.76
N GLY A 125 -18.40 21.64 -3.64
CA GLY A 125 -18.47 20.48 -2.75
C GLY A 125 -17.83 19.23 -3.34
N GLN A 126 -17.02 19.34 -4.39
CA GLN A 126 -16.24 18.24 -4.91
C GLN A 126 -15.11 17.91 -3.95
N ILE A 127 -14.94 16.64 -3.61
CA ILE A 127 -13.76 16.13 -2.90
C ILE A 127 -12.56 16.25 -3.83
N ARG A 128 -11.61 17.12 -3.46
CA ARG A 128 -10.39 17.38 -4.21
C ARG A 128 -9.28 16.46 -3.76
N THR A 129 -9.08 16.35 -2.44
CA THR A 129 -7.96 15.63 -1.84
C THR A 129 -8.44 14.59 -0.86
N ILE A 130 -7.86 13.40 -0.93
CA ILE A 130 -7.97 12.36 0.09
C ILE A 130 -6.65 12.30 0.83
N SER A 131 -6.69 12.53 2.14
CA SER A 131 -5.54 12.45 3.04
C SER A 131 -5.69 11.23 3.95
N TYR A 132 -4.63 10.43 4.08
CA TYR A 132 -4.57 9.36 5.07
C TYR A 132 -3.25 9.40 5.84
N PHE A 133 -3.26 8.80 7.04
CA PHE A 133 -2.16 8.87 7.99
C PHE A 133 -1.53 7.50 8.21
N LEU A 134 -0.22 7.41 8.01
CA LEU A 134 0.58 6.23 8.27
C LEU A 134 1.45 6.45 9.51
N ALA A 135 1.49 5.43 10.38
CA ALA A 135 2.34 5.43 11.57
C ALA A 135 3.22 4.18 11.56
N PHE A 136 4.52 4.37 11.74
CA PHE A 136 5.51 3.29 11.78
C PHE A 136 6.38 3.39 13.03
N ASP A 137 6.85 2.25 13.50
CA ASP A 137 7.84 2.10 14.57
C ASP A 137 9.20 1.61 14.04
N ASP A 138 9.29 1.30 12.74
CA ASP A 138 10.49 0.88 12.03
C ASP A 138 10.70 1.69 10.74
N VAL A 139 11.93 2.20 10.56
CA VAL A 139 12.29 3.02 9.40
C VAL A 139 12.40 2.19 8.12
N ALA A 140 12.78 0.92 8.19
CA ALA A 140 12.92 0.07 7.01
C ALA A 140 11.55 -0.34 6.44
N GLU A 141 10.60 -0.68 7.31
CA GLU A 141 9.20 -0.93 6.95
C GLU A 141 8.54 0.31 6.36
N LEU A 142 8.75 1.48 6.99
CA LEU A 142 8.34 2.76 6.43
C LEU A 142 8.92 2.96 5.03
N ALA A 143 10.24 2.77 4.85
CA ALA A 143 10.92 3.02 3.59
C ALA A 143 10.40 2.11 2.46
N GLN A 144 10.09 0.85 2.76
CA GLN A 144 9.46 -0.04 1.80
C GLN A 144 8.07 0.47 1.42
N THR A 145 7.21 0.72 2.42
CA THR A 145 5.81 1.10 2.19
C THR A 145 5.72 2.42 1.43
N LEU A 146 6.48 3.44 1.82
CA LEU A 146 6.40 4.77 1.24
C LEU A 146 6.90 4.82 -0.21
N ARG A 147 7.92 4.02 -0.55
CA ARG A 147 8.39 3.89 -1.94
C ARG A 147 7.38 3.17 -2.81
N GLU A 148 6.75 2.11 -2.30
CA GLU A 148 5.69 1.39 -3.01
C GLU A 148 4.47 2.30 -3.24
N ASP A 149 4.02 3.01 -2.21
CA ASP A 149 2.91 3.95 -2.30
C ASP A 149 3.24 5.10 -3.25
N ALA A 150 4.45 5.66 -3.20
CA ALA A 150 4.85 6.73 -4.11
C ALA A 150 4.83 6.27 -5.58
N ALA A 151 5.33 5.07 -5.87
CA ALA A 151 5.30 4.49 -7.21
C ALA A 151 3.86 4.25 -7.71
N LYS A 152 2.95 3.80 -6.83
CA LYS A 152 1.54 3.55 -7.16
C LYS A 152 0.73 4.84 -7.34
N THR A 153 0.97 5.83 -6.49
CA THR A 153 0.14 7.03 -6.35
C THR A 153 0.69 8.24 -7.12
N GLY A 154 1.94 8.19 -7.56
CA GLY A 154 2.62 9.27 -8.27
C GLY A 154 3.08 10.39 -7.34
N LEU A 155 3.34 10.12 -6.07
CA LEU A 155 3.99 11.08 -5.17
C LEU A 155 5.43 11.35 -5.64
N ASP A 156 5.94 12.54 -5.32
CA ASP A 156 7.30 12.91 -5.69
C ASP A 156 8.31 12.04 -4.92
N SER A 157 9.02 11.18 -5.66
CA SER A 157 10.07 10.33 -5.10
C SER A 157 11.18 11.12 -4.41
N ALA A 158 11.47 12.36 -4.84
CA ALA A 158 12.50 13.18 -4.21
C ALA A 158 12.09 13.62 -2.80
N ASP A 159 10.82 13.98 -2.61
CA ASP A 159 10.28 14.33 -1.29
C ASP A 159 10.28 13.11 -0.36
N VAL A 160 9.89 11.94 -0.88
CA VAL A 160 9.92 10.66 -0.17
C VAL A 160 11.34 10.33 0.28
N GLU A 161 12.32 10.30 -0.63
CA GLU A 161 13.71 9.95 -0.28
C GLU A 161 14.34 10.98 0.65
N SER A 162 13.98 12.27 0.51
CA SER A 162 14.45 13.31 1.44
C SER A 162 13.95 13.08 2.86
N PHE A 163 12.68 12.67 3.03
CA PHE A 163 12.13 12.33 4.33
C PHE A 163 12.78 11.07 4.92
N LEU A 164 12.91 10.00 4.13
CA LEU A 164 13.53 8.75 4.56
C LEU A 164 14.98 8.97 5.01
N ALA A 165 15.77 9.74 4.25
CA ALA A 165 17.14 10.08 4.61
C ALA A 165 17.23 10.88 5.93
N ALA A 166 16.24 11.71 6.23
CA ALA A 166 16.17 12.44 7.51
C ALA A 166 15.85 11.50 8.68
N ALA A 167 14.91 10.56 8.49
CA ALA A 167 14.53 9.57 9.48
C ALA A 167 15.69 8.60 9.80
N GLU A 168 16.38 8.09 8.78
CA GLU A 168 17.54 7.19 8.93
C GLU A 168 18.72 7.84 9.66
N LYS A 169 18.90 9.15 9.50
CA LYS A 169 20.01 9.89 10.11
C LYS A 169 19.85 10.11 11.61
N ALA A 170 18.62 10.11 12.11
CA ALA A 170 18.29 10.36 13.51
C ALA A 170 17.13 9.46 13.95
N PRO A 171 17.32 8.13 13.97
CA PRO A 171 16.23 7.18 14.22
C PRO A 171 15.60 7.37 15.60
N GLU A 172 16.36 7.86 16.58
CA GLU A 172 15.89 8.09 17.95
C GLU A 172 14.87 9.22 18.12
N ARG A 173 14.50 9.92 17.03
CA ARG A 173 13.56 11.03 17.05
C ARG A 173 12.27 10.64 16.33
N GLU A 174 11.16 11.19 16.80
CA GLU A 174 9.93 11.18 16.03
C GLU A 174 10.09 12.10 14.80
N HIS A 175 9.73 11.59 13.62
CA HIS A 175 9.70 12.35 12.37
C HIS A 175 8.30 12.34 11.79
N THR A 176 7.82 13.52 11.37
CA THR A 176 6.51 13.67 10.73
C THR A 176 6.64 14.48 9.45
N VAL A 177 5.93 14.07 8.39
CA VAL A 177 5.86 14.78 7.12
C VAL A 177 4.47 14.65 6.49
N SER A 178 4.06 15.66 5.73
CA SER A 178 2.91 15.60 4.83
C SER A 178 3.40 15.57 3.38
N LEU A 179 3.26 14.42 2.72
CA LEU A 179 3.61 14.23 1.33
C LEU A 179 2.40 14.52 0.44
N ASN A 180 2.51 15.58 -0.36
CA ASN A 180 1.43 16.04 -1.24
C ASN A 180 1.77 15.72 -2.70
N GLY A 181 0.78 15.73 -3.59
CA GLY A 181 1.02 15.76 -5.04
C GLY A 181 0.71 14.48 -5.81
N GLY A 182 0.40 13.35 -5.15
CA GLY A 182 0.04 12.11 -5.82
C GLY A 182 -1.26 12.22 -6.61
N ASN A 183 -1.25 11.91 -7.91
CA ASN A 183 -2.45 11.95 -8.75
C ASN A 183 -2.56 10.81 -9.78
N ALA A 184 -1.64 9.83 -9.75
CA ALA A 184 -1.57 8.77 -10.75
C ALA A 184 -2.82 7.88 -10.78
N LEU A 185 -3.58 7.83 -9.68
CA LEU A 185 -4.82 7.08 -9.57
C LEU A 185 -6.06 7.84 -10.11
N GLY A 186 -5.89 9.07 -10.58
CA GLY A 186 -6.97 9.91 -11.10
C GLY A 186 -7.70 10.74 -10.05
N PHE A 187 -7.11 10.91 -8.86
CA PHE A 187 -7.56 11.82 -7.80
C PHE A 187 -6.35 12.37 -7.03
N GLN A 188 -6.48 13.53 -6.38
CA GLN A 188 -5.38 14.07 -5.58
C GLN A 188 -5.27 13.35 -4.24
N LEU A 189 -4.07 12.91 -3.92
CA LEU A 189 -3.73 12.25 -2.68
C LEU A 189 -2.75 13.09 -1.87
N SER A 190 -2.87 12.99 -0.55
CA SER A 190 -1.87 13.39 0.43
C SER A 190 -1.65 12.25 1.42
N ILE A 191 -0.40 12.02 1.82
CA ILE A 191 -0.06 11.05 2.87
C ILE A 191 0.60 11.81 4.01
N ASP A 192 0.03 11.73 5.19
CA ASP A 192 0.66 12.17 6.43
C ASP A 192 1.39 10.96 7.03
N VAL A 193 2.66 11.11 7.37
CA VAL A 193 3.49 10.00 7.85
C VAL A 193 4.15 10.41 9.15
N THR A 194 4.08 9.53 10.14
CA THR A 194 4.93 9.61 11.34
C THR A 194 5.71 8.31 11.52
N VAL A 195 7.00 8.45 11.88
CA VAL A 195 7.82 7.33 12.37
C VAL A 195 8.41 7.68 13.72
N ASP A 196 8.27 6.75 14.67
CA ASP A 196 8.77 6.89 16.04
C ASP A 196 9.38 5.56 16.51
N THR A 197 10.71 5.41 16.34
CA THR A 197 11.41 4.19 16.75
C THR A 197 11.69 4.14 18.25
N SER A 198 11.32 5.17 19.02
CA SER A 198 11.49 5.14 20.48
C SER A 198 10.53 4.16 21.16
N LYS A 199 9.48 3.75 20.44
CA LYS A 199 8.48 2.77 20.89
C LYS A 199 8.93 1.31 20.70
N SER A 200 10.03 1.08 20.01
CA SER A 200 10.51 -0.26 19.61
C SER A 200 11.54 -0.87 20.59
N GLY A 201 11.76 -0.22 21.75
CA GLY A 201 12.78 -0.56 22.75
C GLY A 201 12.26 -1.13 24.06
#